data_AF-A0A349VJK8-F1
#
_entry.id   AF-A0A349VJK8-F1
#
_cell.length_a   1.000
_cell.length_b   1.000
_cell.length_c   1.000
_cell.angle_alpha   90.00
_cell.angle_beta   90.00
_cell.angle_gamma   90.00
#
_symmetry.space_group_name_H-M   'P 1'
#
loop_
_entity.id
_entity.type
_entity.pdbx_description
1 polymer ?
#
loop_
_entity_poly.entity_id
_entity_poly.type
_entity_poly.pdbx_seq_one_letter_code
_entity_poly.pdbx_strand_id
1 'polypeptide(L)'
;MRFSSGKKFPLGISVALIVLLLMRNCADADQVNKIDGFLEHYCITCHNNIDQSGDRDFENLSLSQTDVETQLQVQEIIDQITLGAMPPEEAEQPTDESRVRVIRALTTRLQSMHRQTTSTGGKTVLRRLSQREYRNTVSDLLGVSLNTFDPTKAFPHESLSHGFDNIGDQLVTSGFLLEQYLEAADASVEKAFLSGPYPGPKTWNFDSKFDQQPELNGAHRKAFDQKYMVLYEHPFNDKTEGAYGSLNSFPQGVPVDGLYKVRVLASALHRKTPYSKKAVKIDTSEPFRMGIRPGSSRVGALYKAQPLQPKLAEHVITDDIEQWYECVIPLDKGYSPRFTFENGQHDIRGAYSRIYQLHKDTFPESLRDNKGIVQQRNAVLRDGCMPQIRIQQVEIFGPLKNSPQIKNYKRLVGGPTFRKEELLHRIDSFATRAFRRPVSADELKEFHALFQSQSQAGRTPFQAYKDTLKAILCSPKFLYFNPGEPETEDKTREKRISQHALAERISYFLTSSLPDVELRQAADQGRLNSHHALRAEVVRLLGREAS
;
A
#
# COMPACT_ATOMS: atom_id res chain seq x y z
N MET A 1 77.13 20.35 -50.93
CA MET A 1 76.24 20.95 -51.95
C MET A 1 74.78 20.59 -51.64
N ARG A 2 73.96 21.62 -51.43
CA ARG A 2 72.50 21.81 -51.67
C ARG A 2 71.49 20.63 -51.84
N PHE A 3 70.34 20.81 -51.13
CA PHE A 3 68.89 20.63 -51.46
C PHE A 3 68.04 19.38 -51.05
N SER A 4 67.06 19.65 -50.15
CA SER A 4 65.58 19.41 -50.16
C SER A 4 64.90 18.02 -50.24
N SER A 5 64.05 17.69 -49.26
CA SER A 5 62.55 17.73 -49.26
C SER A 5 62.04 17.07 -47.94
N GLY A 6 60.92 17.38 -47.27
CA GLY A 6 59.68 18.06 -47.63
C GLY A 6 58.48 17.09 -47.59
N LYS A 7 57.97 16.70 -46.40
CA LYS A 7 56.64 16.06 -46.26
C LYS A 7 55.85 16.66 -45.08
N LYS A 8 54.67 17.20 -45.40
CA LYS A 8 53.67 17.80 -44.51
C LYS A 8 52.77 16.70 -43.91
N PHE A 9 52.56 16.70 -42.60
CA PHE A 9 51.50 15.93 -41.93
C PHE A 9 50.19 16.75 -41.87
N PRO A 10 49.00 16.12 -41.93
CA PRO A 10 47.74 16.84 -42.01
C PRO A 10 47.33 17.33 -40.62
N LEU A 11 47.44 18.63 -40.39
CA LEU A 11 47.01 19.36 -39.20
C LEU A 11 45.46 19.47 -39.07
N GLY A 12 44.70 18.59 -39.74
CA GLY A 12 43.24 18.73 -39.91
C GLY A 12 42.37 18.01 -38.88
N ILE A 13 42.87 16.94 -38.25
CA ILE A 13 42.02 16.05 -37.41
C ILE A 13 41.95 16.54 -35.95
N SER A 14 43.04 17.08 -35.38
CA SER A 14 43.00 17.65 -34.01
C SER A 14 42.24 18.97 -33.93
N VAL A 15 42.22 19.77 -35.01
CA VAL A 15 41.44 21.01 -35.06
C VAL A 15 39.94 20.69 -35.15
N ALA A 16 39.53 19.66 -35.90
CA ALA A 16 38.13 19.27 -36.02
C ALA A 16 37.52 18.78 -34.69
N LEU A 17 38.27 18.03 -33.87
CA LEU A 17 37.80 17.58 -32.55
C LEU A 17 37.72 18.72 -31.52
N ILE A 18 38.69 19.64 -31.54
CA ILE A 18 38.70 20.83 -30.68
C ILE A 18 37.60 21.80 -31.12
N VAL A 19 37.36 21.95 -32.43
CA VAL A 19 36.23 22.73 -32.96
C VAL A 19 34.89 22.09 -32.61
N LEU A 20 34.76 20.76 -32.61
CA LEU A 20 33.52 20.08 -32.18
C LEU A 20 33.24 20.26 -30.66
N LEU A 21 34.29 20.24 -29.83
CA LEU A 21 34.20 20.50 -28.38
C LEU A 21 33.91 21.98 -28.08
N LEU A 22 34.51 22.91 -28.83
CA LEU A 22 34.23 24.35 -28.74
C LEU A 22 32.82 24.69 -29.26
N MET A 23 32.33 24.01 -30.31
CA MET A 23 30.97 24.19 -30.84
C MET A 23 29.89 23.67 -29.90
N ARG A 24 30.16 22.61 -29.12
CA ARG A 24 29.23 22.13 -28.07
C ARG A 24 29.09 23.11 -26.91
N ASN A 25 30.19 23.69 -26.43
CA ASN A 25 30.15 24.74 -25.39
C ASN A 25 29.52 26.04 -25.89
N CYS A 26 29.66 26.37 -27.18
CA CYS A 26 29.05 27.56 -27.77
C CYS A 26 27.52 27.43 -27.89
N ALA A 27 27.02 26.22 -28.19
CA ALA A 27 25.58 25.97 -28.29
C ALA A 27 24.84 26.01 -26.93
N ASP A 28 25.49 25.56 -25.85
CA ASP A 28 24.92 25.60 -24.50
C ASP A 28 24.94 27.04 -23.94
N ALA A 29 26.01 27.79 -24.21
CA ALA A 29 26.10 29.22 -23.85
C ALA A 29 25.09 30.10 -24.61
N ASP A 30 24.86 29.85 -25.91
CA ASP A 30 23.87 30.57 -26.72
C ASP A 30 22.42 30.23 -26.31
N GLN A 31 22.17 29.03 -25.79
CA GLN A 31 20.87 28.64 -25.21
C GLN A 31 20.63 29.33 -23.87
N VAL A 32 21.61 29.34 -22.95
CA VAL A 32 21.52 29.98 -21.64
C VAL A 32 21.29 31.49 -21.79
N ASN A 33 22.07 32.17 -22.64
CA ASN A 33 21.91 33.61 -22.91
C ASN A 33 20.51 33.99 -23.43
N LYS A 34 19.86 33.10 -24.18
CA LYS A 34 18.48 33.30 -24.68
C LYS A 34 17.41 33.09 -23.62
N ILE A 35 17.69 32.28 -22.60
CA ILE A 35 16.81 32.10 -21.45
C ILE A 35 16.94 33.32 -20.53
N ASP A 36 18.17 33.77 -20.26
CA ASP A 36 18.44 34.90 -19.36
C ASP A 36 17.73 36.17 -19.84
N GLY A 37 17.82 36.50 -21.14
CA GLY A 37 17.10 37.65 -21.71
C GLY A 37 15.57 37.55 -21.65
N PHE A 38 15.01 36.33 -21.61
CA PHE A 38 13.57 36.16 -21.42
C PHE A 38 13.17 36.37 -19.95
N LEU A 39 13.94 35.83 -19.01
CA LEU A 39 13.68 35.99 -17.57
C LEU A 39 13.84 37.45 -17.14
N GLU A 40 14.86 38.15 -17.65
CA GLU A 40 15.06 39.58 -17.41
C GLU A 40 13.86 40.42 -17.86
N HIS A 41 13.27 40.09 -19.02
CA HIS A 41 12.21 40.90 -19.61
C HIS A 41 10.82 40.60 -19.02
N TYR A 42 10.53 39.33 -18.71
CA TYR A 42 9.19 38.87 -18.33
C TYR A 42 9.03 38.43 -16.88
N CYS A 43 10.12 38.25 -16.12
CA CYS A 43 10.06 37.70 -14.76
C CYS A 43 10.70 38.63 -13.72
N ILE A 44 11.93 39.10 -13.96
CA ILE A 44 12.72 39.82 -12.95
C ILE A 44 12.12 41.19 -12.60
N THR A 45 11.29 41.78 -13.46
CA THR A 45 10.62 43.05 -13.16
C THR A 45 9.71 42.98 -11.92
N CYS A 46 9.14 41.82 -11.64
CA CYS A 46 8.20 41.60 -10.52
C CYS A 46 8.65 40.51 -9.53
N HIS A 47 9.75 39.80 -9.82
CA HIS A 47 10.32 38.75 -8.97
C HIS A 47 11.81 39.04 -8.72
N ASN A 48 12.07 40.13 -8.01
CA ASN A 48 13.42 40.59 -7.66
C ASN A 48 13.54 40.83 -6.15
N ASN A 49 14.70 41.31 -5.70
CA ASN A 49 14.95 41.55 -4.28
C ASN A 49 14.09 42.66 -3.63
N ILE A 50 13.42 43.49 -4.43
CA ILE A 50 12.58 44.63 -3.99
C ILE A 50 11.09 44.28 -4.10
N ASP A 51 10.67 43.79 -5.26
CA ASP A 51 9.31 43.35 -5.57
C ASP A 51 9.33 41.82 -5.64
N GLN A 52 9.02 41.16 -4.52
CA GLN A 52 8.99 39.70 -4.37
C GLN A 52 7.57 39.18 -4.57
N SER A 53 6.94 39.53 -5.69
CA SER A 53 5.56 39.11 -5.95
C SER A 53 5.45 37.57 -5.88
N GLY A 54 4.54 37.06 -5.04
CA GLY A 54 4.39 35.63 -4.80
C GLY A 54 5.49 34.97 -3.97
N ASP A 55 6.25 35.73 -3.18
CA ASP A 55 7.39 35.26 -2.37
C ASP A 55 8.48 34.58 -3.23
N ARG A 56 8.80 35.18 -4.38
CA ARG A 56 9.81 34.68 -5.32
C ARG A 56 10.80 35.78 -5.72
N ASP A 57 12.08 35.43 -5.71
CA ASP A 57 13.20 36.25 -6.17
C ASP A 57 14.02 35.44 -7.20
N PHE A 58 14.07 35.94 -8.44
CA PHE A 58 14.83 35.35 -9.55
C PHE A 58 16.03 36.21 -9.96
N GLU A 59 16.32 37.32 -9.28
CA GLU A 59 17.45 38.21 -9.60
C GLU A 59 18.79 37.49 -9.41
N ASN A 60 18.85 36.56 -8.46
CA ASN A 60 20.02 35.72 -8.19
C ASN A 60 19.94 34.32 -8.81
N LEU A 61 18.92 34.03 -9.62
CA LEU A 61 18.74 32.71 -10.24
C LEU A 61 19.84 32.49 -11.28
N SER A 62 20.79 31.60 -10.97
CA SER A 62 21.84 31.23 -11.92
C SER A 62 21.54 29.88 -12.56
N LEU A 63 21.17 29.89 -13.84
CA LEU A 63 20.97 28.64 -14.59
C LEU A 63 22.25 27.81 -14.71
N SER A 64 23.43 28.37 -14.42
CA SER A 64 24.69 27.63 -14.38
C SER A 64 24.83 26.73 -13.14
N GLN A 65 24.16 27.09 -12.04
CA GLN A 65 24.10 26.28 -10.83
C GLN A 65 23.28 25.02 -11.06
N THR A 66 23.47 24.02 -10.21
CA THR A 66 22.83 22.71 -10.35
C THR A 66 22.26 22.20 -9.05
N ASP A 67 22.26 22.98 -7.96
CA ASP A 67 21.70 22.57 -6.68
C ASP A 67 20.18 22.36 -6.75
N VAL A 68 19.62 21.73 -5.70
CA VAL A 68 18.20 21.35 -5.65
C VAL A 68 17.28 22.58 -5.61
N GLU A 69 17.70 23.67 -4.99
CA GLU A 69 16.89 24.89 -4.88
C GLU A 69 16.71 25.54 -6.25
N THR A 70 17.82 25.71 -7.00
CA THR A 70 17.79 26.19 -8.38
C THR A 70 16.94 25.28 -9.28
N GLN A 71 17.01 23.95 -9.10
CA GLN A 71 16.18 23.01 -9.88
C GLN A 71 14.67 23.18 -9.62
N LEU A 72 14.28 23.38 -8.35
CA LEU A 72 12.89 23.60 -7.99
C LEU A 72 12.35 24.91 -8.57
N GLN A 73 13.14 25.98 -8.50
CA GLN A 73 12.80 27.28 -9.08
C GLN A 73 12.63 27.19 -10.61
N VAL A 74 13.54 26.50 -11.30
CA VAL A 74 13.44 26.29 -12.75
C VAL A 74 12.20 25.46 -13.12
N GLN A 75 11.88 24.41 -12.37
CA GLN A 75 10.66 23.62 -12.57
C GLN A 75 9.40 24.47 -12.38
N GLU A 76 9.35 25.29 -11.34
CA GLU A 76 8.23 26.18 -11.05
C GLU A 76 8.01 27.22 -12.17
N ILE A 77 9.10 27.81 -12.69
CA ILE A 77 9.04 28.72 -13.84
C ILE A 77 8.46 28.01 -15.07
N ILE A 78 8.91 26.78 -15.37
CA ILE A 78 8.37 25.98 -16.49
C ILE A 78 6.86 25.76 -16.32
N ASP A 79 6.42 25.40 -15.12
CA ASP A 79 5.01 25.10 -14.85
C ASP A 79 4.12 26.35 -15.00
N GLN A 80 4.53 27.50 -14.44
CA GLN A 80 3.76 28.75 -14.53
C GLN A 80 3.64 29.27 -15.97
N ILE A 81 4.73 29.20 -16.75
CA ILE A 81 4.73 29.61 -18.16
C ILE A 81 3.91 28.62 -19.02
N THR A 82 3.98 27.32 -18.71
CA THR A 82 3.19 26.27 -19.40
C THR A 82 1.69 26.45 -19.17
N LEU A 83 1.31 26.85 -17.96
CA LEU A 83 -0.08 27.15 -17.59
C LEU A 83 -0.59 28.49 -18.16
N GLY A 84 0.31 29.33 -18.68
CA GLY A 84 -0.02 30.69 -19.11
C GLY A 84 -0.40 31.62 -17.96
N ALA A 85 -0.04 31.27 -16.74
CA ALA A 85 -0.35 32.04 -15.53
C ALA A 85 0.65 33.19 -15.30
N MET A 86 1.85 33.09 -15.87
CA MET A 86 2.89 34.13 -15.83
C MET A 86 3.43 34.43 -17.23
N PRO A 87 3.63 35.72 -17.58
CA PRO A 87 3.30 36.93 -16.80
C PRO A 87 1.77 37.11 -16.56
N PRO A 88 1.32 37.92 -15.58
CA PRO A 88 -0.12 38.15 -15.33
C PRO A 88 -0.80 38.87 -16.51
N GLU A 89 -2.13 38.78 -16.61
CA GLU A 89 -2.89 39.32 -17.76
C GLU A 89 -2.64 40.82 -18.01
N GLU A 90 -2.36 41.58 -16.95
CA GLU A 90 -2.09 43.02 -17.01
C GLU A 90 -0.64 43.38 -17.40
N ALA A 91 0.26 42.40 -17.49
CA ALA A 91 1.65 42.58 -17.88
C ALA A 91 1.89 42.24 -19.37
N GLU A 92 3.06 42.62 -19.88
CA GLU A 92 3.47 42.32 -21.25
C GLU A 92 3.62 40.79 -21.44
N GLN A 93 2.89 40.25 -22.41
CA GLN A 93 2.84 38.80 -22.67
C GLN A 93 3.84 38.38 -23.75
N PRO A 94 4.56 37.26 -23.57
CA PRO A 94 5.39 36.69 -24.62
C PRO A 94 4.54 36.11 -25.75
N THR A 95 5.09 36.09 -26.97
CA THR A 95 4.46 35.37 -28.09
C THR A 95 4.46 33.85 -27.85
N ASP A 96 3.51 33.13 -28.43
CA ASP A 96 3.44 31.66 -28.33
C ASP A 96 4.74 30.99 -28.77
N GLU A 97 5.38 31.51 -29.82
CA GLU A 97 6.65 30.98 -30.31
C GLU A 97 7.79 31.18 -29.31
N SER A 98 7.87 32.37 -28.69
CA SER A 98 8.86 32.68 -27.66
C SER A 98 8.66 31.81 -26.42
N ARG A 99 7.40 31.67 -25.99
CA ARG A 99 6.99 30.84 -24.85
C ARG A 99 7.38 29.38 -25.02
N VAL A 100 7.02 28.76 -26.15
CA VAL A 100 7.37 27.35 -26.44
C VAL A 100 8.88 27.14 -26.53
N ARG A 101 9.62 28.13 -27.08
CA ARG A 101 11.07 28.07 -27.19
C ARG A 101 11.74 28.05 -25.83
N VAL A 102 11.31 28.91 -24.91
CA VAL A 102 11.86 29.03 -23.55
C VAL A 102 11.50 27.81 -22.69
N ILE A 103 10.26 27.32 -22.77
CA ILE A 103 9.86 26.06 -22.10
C ILE A 103 10.79 24.92 -22.51
N ARG A 104 11.05 24.77 -23.82
CA ARG A 104 11.94 23.72 -24.32
C ARG A 104 13.39 23.88 -23.82
N ALA A 105 13.89 25.11 -23.79
CA ALA A 105 15.25 25.41 -23.36
C ALA A 105 15.41 25.15 -21.84
N LEU A 106 14.50 25.66 -21.01
CA LEU A 106 14.45 25.42 -19.57
C LEU A 106 14.29 23.93 -19.24
N THR A 107 13.41 23.21 -19.94
CA THR A 107 13.24 21.76 -19.77
C THR A 107 14.53 21.01 -20.09
N THR A 108 15.22 21.38 -21.17
CA THR A 108 16.50 20.77 -21.55
C THR A 108 17.58 21.05 -20.50
N ARG A 109 17.62 22.29 -19.98
CA ARG A 109 18.56 22.67 -18.92
C ARG A 109 18.29 21.94 -17.62
N LEU A 110 17.04 21.87 -17.18
CA LEU A 110 16.62 21.14 -15.99
C LEU A 110 16.95 19.65 -16.10
N GLN A 111 16.75 19.03 -17.28
CA GLN A 111 17.19 17.66 -17.53
C GLN A 111 18.72 17.50 -17.40
N SER A 112 19.51 18.49 -17.83
CA SER A 112 20.96 18.49 -17.64
C SER A 112 21.36 18.64 -16.17
N MET A 113 20.70 19.55 -15.43
CA MET A 113 20.93 19.76 -13.99
C MET A 113 20.61 18.49 -13.19
N HIS A 114 19.47 17.85 -13.48
CA HIS A 114 19.11 16.56 -12.91
C HIS A 114 20.17 15.50 -13.21
N ARG A 115 20.67 15.39 -14.45
CA ARG A 115 21.74 14.42 -14.78
C ARG A 115 23.03 14.67 -14.01
N GLN A 116 23.37 15.92 -13.71
CA GLN A 116 24.60 16.28 -12.99
C GLN A 116 24.47 16.03 -11.48
N THR A 117 23.29 16.22 -10.89
CA THR A 117 23.03 15.99 -9.45
C THR A 117 22.63 14.56 -9.11
N THR A 118 21.91 13.86 -9.99
CA THR A 118 21.48 12.47 -9.79
C THR A 118 22.50 11.43 -10.29
N SER A 119 23.59 11.87 -10.94
CA SER A 119 24.65 10.95 -11.35
C SER A 119 25.42 10.46 -10.12
N THR A 120 25.11 9.25 -9.66
CA THR A 120 25.93 8.48 -8.70
C THR A 120 27.27 8.02 -9.31
N GLY A 121 27.69 8.59 -10.44
CA GLY A 121 28.82 8.12 -11.25
C GLY A 121 28.63 6.70 -11.77
N GLY A 122 27.37 6.27 -11.98
CA GLY A 122 27.06 4.89 -12.38
C GLY A 122 27.35 3.84 -11.31
N LYS A 123 27.39 4.23 -10.02
CA LYS A 123 27.44 3.29 -8.90
C LYS A 123 26.01 3.01 -8.44
N THR A 124 25.59 1.76 -8.52
CA THR A 124 24.30 1.36 -7.92
C THR A 124 24.46 1.38 -6.41
N VAL A 125 23.71 2.26 -5.75
CA VAL A 125 23.58 2.26 -4.29
C VAL A 125 22.90 0.96 -3.87
N LEU A 126 23.50 0.25 -2.93
CA LEU A 126 22.92 -0.97 -2.37
C LEU A 126 21.68 -0.58 -1.56
N ARG A 127 20.50 -0.81 -2.12
CA ARG A 127 19.21 -0.46 -1.52
C ARG A 127 18.51 -1.71 -1.00
N ARG A 128 18.05 -1.70 0.25
CA ARG A 128 17.13 -2.74 0.77
C ARG A 128 15.68 -2.47 0.39
N LEU A 129 14.85 -3.50 0.48
CA LEU A 129 13.40 -3.36 0.45
C LEU A 129 12.97 -2.45 1.61
N SER A 130 12.07 -1.50 1.34
CA SER A 130 11.36 -0.77 2.41
C SER A 130 10.41 -1.71 3.18
N GLN A 131 9.89 -1.26 4.32
CA GLN A 131 8.93 -2.04 5.10
C GLN A 131 7.73 -2.48 4.24
N ARG A 132 7.17 -1.54 3.46
CA ARG A 132 6.03 -1.80 2.55
C ARG A 132 6.40 -2.82 1.47
N GLU A 133 7.57 -2.65 0.87
CA GLU A 133 8.06 -3.52 -0.20
C GLU A 133 8.32 -4.95 0.31
N TYR A 134 8.93 -5.11 1.48
CA TYR A 134 9.10 -6.41 2.13
C TYR A 134 7.74 -7.08 2.36
N ARG A 135 6.80 -6.35 2.96
CA ARG A 135 5.48 -6.87 3.32
C ARG A 135 4.73 -7.40 2.10
N ASN A 136 4.66 -6.60 1.02
CA ASN A 136 4.02 -6.98 -0.23
C ASN A 136 4.74 -8.15 -0.92
N THR A 137 6.08 -8.13 -0.94
CA THR A 137 6.88 -9.19 -1.55
C THR A 137 6.66 -10.53 -0.89
N VAL A 138 6.65 -10.56 0.45
CA VAL A 138 6.40 -11.79 1.22
C VAL A 138 4.96 -12.28 1.00
N SER A 139 3.98 -11.38 0.97
CA SER A 139 2.60 -11.70 0.61
C SER A 139 2.50 -12.38 -0.76
N ASP A 140 3.15 -11.85 -1.79
CA ASP A 140 3.09 -12.42 -3.15
C ASP A 140 3.90 -13.73 -3.29
N LEU A 141 5.01 -13.85 -2.56
CA LEU A 141 5.79 -15.08 -2.52
C LEU A 141 5.02 -16.21 -1.85
N LEU A 142 4.39 -15.95 -0.71
CA LEU A 142 3.77 -16.97 0.15
C LEU A 142 2.25 -17.09 0.00
N GLY A 143 1.60 -16.10 -0.62
CA GLY A 143 0.15 -16.01 -0.80
C GLY A 143 -0.60 -15.70 0.50
N VAL A 144 0.05 -14.99 1.42
CA VAL A 144 -0.46 -14.71 2.76
C VAL A 144 -1.24 -13.40 2.75
N SER A 145 -2.48 -13.41 3.22
CA SER A 145 -3.26 -12.17 3.38
C SER A 145 -2.72 -11.33 4.52
N LEU A 146 -2.50 -10.03 4.25
CA LEU A 146 -1.98 -9.06 5.20
C LEU A 146 -3.08 -8.25 5.93
N ASN A 147 -4.35 -8.59 5.71
CA ASN A 147 -5.49 -7.84 6.24
C ASN A 147 -5.52 -7.80 7.78
N THR A 148 -5.16 -8.92 8.42
CA THR A 148 -5.18 -9.12 9.87
C THR A 148 -3.81 -9.51 10.42
N PHE A 149 -2.80 -9.44 9.57
CA PHE A 149 -1.45 -9.91 9.84
C PHE A 149 -0.45 -8.96 9.20
N ASP A 150 0.35 -8.31 10.05
CA ASP A 150 1.48 -7.51 9.60
C ASP A 150 2.76 -8.07 10.23
N PRO A 151 3.59 -8.82 9.47
CA PRO A 151 4.83 -9.40 9.99
C PRO A 151 5.90 -8.33 10.26
N THR A 152 5.75 -7.11 9.76
CA THR A 152 6.76 -6.06 9.86
C THR A 152 6.44 -5.04 10.96
N LYS A 153 5.42 -5.28 11.80
CA LYS A 153 4.96 -4.30 12.80
C LYS A 153 6.06 -3.85 13.77
N ALA A 154 7.04 -4.71 14.04
CA ALA A 154 8.14 -4.44 14.95
C ALA A 154 9.40 -3.92 14.23
N PHE A 155 9.33 -3.65 12.91
CA PHE A 155 10.43 -3.01 12.20
C PHE A 155 10.61 -1.59 12.73
N PRO A 156 11.85 -1.09 12.84
CA PRO A 156 12.09 0.32 13.13
C PRO A 156 11.40 1.22 12.10
N HIS A 157 10.92 2.38 12.55
CA HIS A 157 10.39 3.39 11.65
C HIS A 157 11.47 3.83 10.64
N GLU A 158 11.10 3.87 9.37
CA GLU A 158 11.97 4.32 8.30
C GLU A 158 11.90 5.84 8.18
N SER A 159 13.06 6.49 8.02
CA SER A 159 13.13 7.92 7.78
C SER A 159 12.61 8.22 6.37
N LEU A 160 11.63 9.13 6.26
CA LEU A 160 11.18 9.64 4.97
C LEU A 160 12.18 10.68 4.48
N SER A 161 12.64 10.55 3.24
CA SER A 161 13.43 11.58 2.55
C SER A 161 12.73 11.98 1.27
N HIS A 162 12.50 13.29 1.12
CA HIS A 162 11.67 13.86 0.06
C HIS A 162 10.27 13.21 -0.07
N GLY A 163 9.73 12.68 1.05
CA GLY A 163 8.44 11.97 1.07
C GLY A 163 8.48 10.50 0.65
N PHE A 164 9.65 9.94 0.33
CA PHE A 164 9.83 8.55 -0.05
C PHE A 164 10.53 7.75 1.08
N ASP A 165 10.03 6.54 1.33
CA ASP A 165 10.57 5.56 2.30
C ASP A 165 11.61 4.62 1.66
N ASN A 166 11.98 4.85 0.40
CA ASN A 166 12.65 3.87 -0.44
C ASN A 166 13.99 4.35 -1.02
N ILE A 167 14.59 5.37 -0.40
CA ILE A 167 15.89 5.92 -0.82
C ILE A 167 17.03 5.11 -0.18
N GLY A 168 17.85 4.48 -1.03
CA GLY A 168 18.87 3.50 -0.61
C GLY A 168 19.86 4.00 0.44
N ASP A 169 20.31 5.26 0.32
CA ASP A 169 21.30 5.85 1.22
C ASP A 169 20.79 6.07 2.67
N GLN A 170 19.47 5.99 2.89
CA GLN A 170 18.87 6.14 4.22
C GLN A 170 18.48 4.82 4.88
N LEU A 171 18.53 3.71 4.13
CA LEU A 171 18.09 2.41 4.61
C LEU A 171 19.24 1.65 5.29
N VAL A 172 19.72 2.20 6.41
CA VAL A 172 20.76 1.58 7.25
C VAL A 172 20.22 0.29 7.88
N THR A 173 21.02 -0.77 7.90
CA THR A 173 20.65 -2.07 8.49
C THR A 173 21.32 -2.22 9.85
N SER A 174 20.53 -2.37 10.91
CA SER A 174 21.01 -2.60 12.28
C SER A 174 20.89 -4.07 12.67
N GLY A 175 21.65 -4.51 13.68
CA GLY A 175 21.53 -5.87 14.22
C GLY A 175 20.10 -6.22 14.67
N PHE A 176 19.40 -5.25 15.28
CA PHE A 176 17.99 -5.38 15.66
C PHE A 176 17.08 -5.64 14.45
N LEU A 177 17.26 -4.93 13.33
CA LEU A 177 16.46 -5.13 12.14
C LEU A 177 16.66 -6.55 11.53
N LEU A 178 17.85 -7.14 11.64
CA LEU A 178 18.10 -8.51 11.19
C LEU A 178 17.30 -9.54 12.01
N GLU A 179 17.20 -9.35 13.33
CA GLU A 179 16.35 -10.19 14.19
C GLU A 179 14.88 -10.06 13.80
N GLN A 180 14.42 -8.83 13.51
CA GLN A 180 13.05 -8.59 13.08
C GLN A 180 12.73 -9.22 11.72
N TYR A 181 13.69 -9.27 10.78
CA TYR A 181 13.51 -10.02 9.53
C TYR A 181 13.32 -11.52 9.76
N LEU A 182 14.02 -12.11 10.72
CA LEU A 182 13.88 -13.51 11.07
C LEU A 182 12.50 -13.81 11.66
N GLU A 183 12.04 -12.98 12.60
CA GLU A 183 10.69 -13.10 13.19
C GLU A 183 9.59 -12.93 12.12
N ALA A 184 9.74 -11.94 11.25
CA ALA A 184 8.82 -11.69 10.14
C ALA A 184 8.78 -12.86 9.15
N ALA A 185 9.94 -13.42 8.78
CA ALA A 185 10.05 -14.56 7.90
C ALA A 185 9.44 -15.82 8.53
N ASP A 186 9.71 -16.08 9.81
CA ASP A 186 9.13 -17.20 10.55
C ASP A 186 7.59 -17.11 10.56
N ALA A 187 7.05 -15.99 11.04
CA ALA A 187 5.61 -15.77 11.13
C ALA A 187 4.93 -15.88 9.76
N SER A 188 5.55 -15.36 8.71
CA SER A 188 4.99 -15.38 7.35
C SER A 188 5.01 -16.79 6.75
N VAL A 189 6.11 -17.52 6.90
CA VAL A 189 6.24 -18.90 6.40
C VAL A 189 5.28 -19.81 7.15
N GLU A 190 5.16 -19.70 8.47
CA GLU A 190 4.21 -20.49 9.23
C GLU A 190 2.76 -20.19 8.83
N LYS A 191 2.42 -18.92 8.60
CA LYS A 191 1.08 -18.50 8.15
C LYS A 191 0.75 -18.96 6.72
N ALA A 192 1.76 -19.16 5.87
CA ALA A 192 1.57 -19.61 4.49
C ALA A 192 0.99 -21.04 4.40
N PHE A 193 1.19 -21.86 5.43
CA PHE A 193 0.79 -23.25 5.46
C PHE A 193 -0.32 -23.52 6.48
N LEU A 194 -1.17 -24.50 6.19
CA LEU A 194 -2.07 -25.04 7.22
C LEU A 194 -1.26 -25.80 8.26
N SER A 195 -1.57 -25.58 9.54
CA SER A 195 -1.08 -26.42 10.63
C SER A 195 -1.81 -27.77 10.62
N GLY A 196 -1.39 -28.69 9.74
CA GLY A 196 -1.95 -30.04 9.61
C GLY A 196 -2.95 -30.19 8.45
N PRO A 197 -3.70 -31.32 8.40
CA PRO A 197 -4.64 -31.59 7.32
C PRO A 197 -5.80 -30.58 7.33
N TYR A 198 -6.39 -30.34 6.15
CA TYR A 198 -7.58 -29.50 6.03
C TYR A 198 -8.71 -30.05 6.92
N PRO A 199 -9.22 -29.27 7.90
CA PRO A 199 -10.14 -29.80 8.90
C PRO A 199 -11.58 -30.03 8.41
N GLY A 200 -11.87 -29.73 7.14
CA GLY A 200 -13.25 -29.67 6.62
C GLY A 200 -13.98 -28.40 7.06
N PRO A 201 -15.07 -28.02 6.37
CA PRO A 201 -15.87 -26.87 6.78
C PRO A 201 -16.74 -27.23 8.00
N LYS A 202 -16.93 -26.26 8.88
CA LYS A 202 -17.87 -26.29 10.01
C LYS A 202 -18.85 -25.13 9.89
N THR A 203 -20.00 -25.28 10.55
CA THR A 203 -21.04 -24.25 10.62
C THR A 203 -21.17 -23.76 12.07
N TRP A 204 -21.26 -22.45 12.23
CA TRP A 204 -21.61 -21.79 13.49
C TRP A 204 -22.82 -20.90 13.28
N ASN A 205 -23.84 -21.05 14.13
CA ASN A 205 -25.09 -20.30 14.05
C ASN A 205 -25.27 -19.47 15.32
N PHE A 206 -25.71 -18.23 15.14
CA PHE A 206 -25.95 -17.26 16.20
C PHE A 206 -27.31 -16.63 15.99
N ASP A 207 -28.23 -16.84 16.91
CA ASP A 207 -29.63 -16.40 16.83
C ASP A 207 -30.14 -15.76 18.13
N SER A 208 -29.27 -15.62 19.12
CA SER A 208 -29.61 -15.19 20.47
C SER A 208 -28.35 -14.74 21.22
N LYS A 209 -28.56 -14.12 22.40
CA LYS A 209 -27.49 -13.63 23.29
C LYS A 209 -26.56 -12.62 22.60
N PHE A 210 -27.15 -11.68 21.88
CA PHE A 210 -26.41 -10.55 21.31
C PHE A 210 -26.15 -9.49 22.39
N ASP A 211 -25.25 -9.82 23.31
CA ASP A 211 -24.73 -8.89 24.30
C ASP A 211 -24.13 -7.67 23.59
N GLN A 212 -24.59 -6.49 23.98
CA GLN A 212 -24.06 -5.23 23.50
C GLN A 212 -22.85 -4.79 24.33
N GLN A 213 -22.20 -3.73 23.87
CA GLN A 213 -21.23 -2.98 24.66
C GLN A 213 -21.76 -2.70 26.09
N PRO A 214 -20.93 -2.75 27.15
CA PRO A 214 -21.38 -2.66 28.54
C PRO A 214 -22.29 -1.47 28.85
N GLU A 215 -22.02 -0.30 28.26
CA GLU A 215 -22.81 0.92 28.42
C GLU A 215 -24.25 0.79 27.88
N LEU A 216 -24.47 -0.04 26.86
CA LEU A 216 -25.78 -0.30 26.27
C LEU A 216 -26.45 -1.58 26.79
N ASN A 217 -25.69 -2.52 27.33
CA ASN A 217 -26.16 -3.89 27.54
C ASN A 217 -27.40 -3.97 28.45
N GLY A 218 -27.40 -3.19 29.56
CA GLY A 218 -28.54 -3.13 30.47
C GLY A 218 -29.80 -2.54 29.84
N ALA A 219 -29.64 -1.51 28.98
CA ALA A 219 -30.75 -0.88 28.28
C ALA A 219 -31.31 -1.79 27.18
N HIS A 220 -30.43 -2.46 26.45
CA HIS A 220 -30.78 -3.46 25.44
C HIS A 220 -31.54 -4.65 26.02
N ARG A 221 -31.14 -5.15 27.19
CA ARG A 221 -31.87 -6.22 27.87
C ARG A 221 -33.31 -5.80 28.19
N LYS A 222 -33.53 -4.57 28.65
CA LYS A 222 -34.88 -4.06 28.93
C LYS A 222 -35.71 -3.80 27.67
N ALA A 223 -35.08 -3.30 26.61
CA ALA A 223 -35.78 -2.92 25.37
C ALA A 223 -36.08 -4.12 24.47
N PHE A 224 -35.17 -5.09 24.38
CA PHE A 224 -35.20 -6.14 23.36
C PHE A 224 -34.86 -7.54 23.88
N ASP A 225 -34.67 -7.71 25.20
CA ASP A 225 -34.24 -8.98 25.81
C ASP A 225 -32.97 -9.57 25.18
N GLN A 226 -32.09 -8.70 24.64
CA GLN A 226 -30.87 -9.08 23.92
C GLN A 226 -31.11 -10.04 22.74
N LYS A 227 -32.34 -10.04 22.19
CA LYS A 227 -32.75 -10.86 21.05
C LYS A 227 -32.05 -10.46 19.75
N TYR A 228 -31.64 -9.20 19.62
CA TYR A 228 -31.04 -8.66 18.41
C TYR A 228 -29.70 -8.01 18.69
N MET A 229 -28.74 -8.20 17.78
CA MET A 229 -27.59 -7.32 17.67
C MET A 229 -28.04 -6.06 16.93
N VAL A 230 -27.67 -4.90 17.46
CA VAL A 230 -28.08 -3.62 16.88
C VAL A 230 -26.89 -2.68 16.76
N LEU A 231 -26.74 -2.07 15.60
CA LEU A 231 -25.70 -1.11 15.27
C LEU A 231 -26.34 0.27 15.14
N TYR A 232 -25.78 1.26 15.85
CA TYR A 232 -26.35 2.62 15.90
C TYR A 232 -25.47 3.67 15.23
N GLU A 233 -24.16 3.50 15.30
CA GLU A 233 -23.20 4.53 14.90
C GLU A 233 -22.05 3.96 14.08
N HIS A 234 -21.32 4.88 13.43
CA HIS A 234 -20.18 4.51 12.62
C HIS A 234 -18.91 4.27 13.47
N PRO A 235 -18.00 3.39 13.02
CA PRO A 235 -16.80 2.98 13.79
C PRO A 235 -15.73 4.05 13.95
N PHE A 236 -15.91 5.24 13.35
CA PHE A 236 -14.94 6.32 13.32
C PHE A 236 -15.19 7.43 14.35
N ASN A 237 -16.12 7.22 15.30
CA ASN A 237 -16.31 8.12 16.43
C ASN A 237 -15.20 7.96 17.48
N ASP A 238 -14.80 9.05 18.13
CA ASP A 238 -13.79 9.04 19.19
C ASP A 238 -14.19 8.17 20.39
N LYS A 239 -15.50 8.15 20.69
CA LYS A 239 -16.08 7.40 21.81
C LYS A 239 -17.28 6.61 21.31
N THR A 240 -17.00 5.45 20.73
CA THR A 240 -18.06 4.58 20.21
C THR A 240 -18.90 3.97 21.34
N GLU A 241 -20.22 4.04 21.19
CA GLU A 241 -21.26 3.35 21.92
C GLU A 241 -22.21 2.61 20.93
N GLY A 242 -21.89 1.36 20.58
CA GLY A 242 -22.72 0.55 19.65
C GLY A 242 -22.29 0.60 18.18
N ALA A 243 -21.06 1.03 17.88
CA ALA A 243 -20.48 0.95 16.54
C ALA A 243 -20.10 -0.47 16.10
N TYR A 244 -19.78 -1.36 17.05
CA TYR A 244 -19.27 -2.70 16.79
C TYR A 244 -20.20 -3.76 17.37
N GLY A 245 -20.92 -4.47 16.52
CA GLY A 245 -21.67 -5.66 16.88
C GLY A 245 -20.78 -6.89 16.85
N SER A 246 -20.51 -7.47 18.03
CA SER A 246 -19.62 -8.62 18.18
C SER A 246 -20.36 -9.92 18.52
N LEU A 247 -19.80 -11.05 18.07
CA LEU A 247 -20.27 -12.39 18.45
C LEU A 247 -19.60 -12.84 19.75
N ASN A 248 -20.11 -12.38 20.90
CA ASN A 248 -19.51 -12.66 22.21
C ASN A 248 -19.58 -14.14 22.62
N SER A 249 -20.50 -14.92 22.04
CA SER A 249 -20.57 -16.38 22.17
C SER A 249 -19.54 -17.11 21.30
N PHE A 250 -18.77 -16.39 20.48
CA PHE A 250 -17.68 -16.92 19.66
C PHE A 250 -16.33 -16.24 19.95
N PRO A 251 -15.90 -16.18 21.22
CA PRO A 251 -14.72 -15.40 21.62
C PRO A 251 -13.41 -15.99 21.11
N GLN A 252 -13.39 -17.29 20.84
CA GLN A 252 -12.24 -18.00 20.29
C GLN A 252 -12.12 -17.86 18.77
N GLY A 253 -13.09 -17.24 18.09
CA GLY A 253 -13.07 -17.07 16.64
C GLY A 253 -12.93 -18.37 15.86
N VAL A 254 -12.58 -18.24 14.59
CA VAL A 254 -12.42 -19.38 13.69
C VAL A 254 -11.21 -20.24 14.06
N PRO A 255 -11.26 -21.57 13.87
CA PRO A 255 -10.23 -22.48 14.37
C PRO A 255 -8.94 -22.51 13.55
N VAL A 256 -9.00 -22.09 12.27
CA VAL A 256 -7.87 -22.04 11.34
C VAL A 256 -8.01 -20.84 10.40
N ASP A 257 -6.91 -20.38 9.84
CA ASP A 257 -6.92 -19.33 8.83
C ASP A 257 -7.65 -19.82 7.56
N GLY A 258 -8.48 -18.98 6.95
CA GLY A 258 -9.13 -19.32 5.69
C GLY A 258 -10.20 -18.33 5.25
N LEU A 259 -10.89 -18.71 4.17
CA LEU A 259 -12.09 -18.04 3.72
C LEU A 259 -13.30 -18.65 4.42
N TYR A 260 -14.20 -17.79 4.86
CA TYR A 260 -15.43 -18.16 5.52
C TYR A 260 -16.59 -17.46 4.83
N LYS A 261 -17.63 -18.24 4.52
CA LYS A 261 -18.91 -17.69 4.11
C LYS A 261 -19.62 -17.19 5.36
N VAL A 262 -19.97 -15.92 5.39
CA VAL A 262 -20.74 -15.30 6.46
C VAL A 262 -22.08 -14.89 5.89
N ARG A 263 -23.16 -15.36 6.52
CA ARG A 263 -24.53 -14.94 6.22
C ARG A 263 -25.06 -14.16 7.41
N VAL A 264 -25.73 -13.05 7.14
CA VAL A 264 -26.32 -12.19 8.16
C VAL A 264 -27.77 -11.93 7.80
N LEU A 265 -28.69 -12.30 8.69
CA LEU A 265 -30.09 -11.91 8.61
C LEU A 265 -30.20 -10.53 9.24
N ALA A 266 -30.50 -9.51 8.44
CA ALA A 266 -30.52 -8.13 8.88
C ALA A 266 -31.62 -7.29 8.20
N SER A 267 -31.95 -6.17 8.82
CA SER A 267 -32.84 -5.14 8.28
C SER A 267 -32.39 -3.75 8.73
N ALA A 268 -32.50 -2.76 7.86
CA ALA A 268 -32.34 -1.35 8.21
C ALA A 268 -33.66 -0.82 8.75
N LEU A 269 -33.64 -0.21 9.93
CA LEU A 269 -34.85 0.30 10.57
C LEU A 269 -34.76 1.79 10.78
N HIS A 270 -35.90 2.45 10.60
CA HIS A 270 -36.10 3.87 10.89
C HIS A 270 -35.16 4.79 10.10
N ARG A 271 -34.83 4.43 8.85
CA ARG A 271 -34.15 5.37 7.95
C ARG A 271 -34.97 6.63 7.73
N LYS A 272 -36.29 6.47 7.53
CA LYS A 272 -37.27 7.58 7.54
C LYS A 272 -37.69 7.91 8.98
N THR A 273 -36.73 8.30 9.80
CA THR A 273 -36.97 8.71 11.20
C THR A 273 -37.77 10.03 11.28
N PRO A 274 -38.66 10.22 12.27
CA PRO A 274 -39.37 11.49 12.47
C PRO A 274 -38.47 12.65 12.92
N TYR A 275 -37.19 12.40 13.18
CA TYR A 275 -36.27 13.36 13.76
C TYR A 275 -35.52 14.20 12.74
N SER A 276 -35.18 15.43 13.14
CA SER A 276 -34.35 16.32 12.32
C SER A 276 -32.93 15.78 12.15
N LYS A 277 -32.24 16.15 11.05
CA LYS A 277 -30.81 15.83 10.83
C LYS A 277 -29.94 16.27 12.02
N LYS A 278 -30.28 17.37 12.70
CA LYS A 278 -29.57 17.85 13.89
C LYS A 278 -29.73 16.91 15.10
N ALA A 279 -30.88 16.26 15.25
CA ALA A 279 -31.13 15.33 16.35
C ALA A 279 -30.39 14.00 16.14
N VAL A 280 -30.51 13.39 14.96
CA VAL A 280 -29.92 12.07 14.69
C VAL A 280 -28.50 12.09 14.14
N LYS A 281 -28.02 13.23 13.60
CA LYS A 281 -26.67 13.39 13.03
C LYS A 281 -26.26 12.25 12.08
N ILE A 282 -27.15 11.93 11.14
CA ILE A 282 -26.96 10.93 10.08
C ILE A 282 -27.63 11.45 8.81
N ASP A 283 -27.08 11.11 7.65
CA ASP A 283 -27.76 11.34 6.38
C ASP A 283 -28.71 10.19 6.09
N THR A 284 -30.01 10.46 6.23
CA THR A 284 -31.08 9.48 6.01
C THR A 284 -31.46 9.31 4.53
N SER A 285 -30.91 10.15 3.64
CA SER A 285 -31.15 10.02 2.20
C SER A 285 -30.43 8.81 1.60
N GLU A 286 -29.26 8.45 2.15
CA GLU A 286 -28.49 7.30 1.73
C GLU A 286 -29.04 6.00 2.36
N PRO A 287 -28.99 4.87 1.64
CA PRO A 287 -29.31 3.59 2.23
C PRO A 287 -28.25 3.18 3.27
N PHE A 288 -28.66 2.45 4.30
CA PHE A 288 -27.76 2.04 5.38
C PHE A 288 -26.80 0.95 4.91
N ARG A 289 -25.54 1.04 5.34
CA ARG A 289 -24.46 0.12 4.95
C ARG A 289 -23.92 -0.61 6.16
N MET A 290 -23.98 -1.94 6.12
CA MET A 290 -23.34 -2.81 7.11
C MET A 290 -21.97 -3.24 6.59
N GLY A 291 -20.91 -2.92 7.34
CA GLY A 291 -19.57 -3.45 7.11
C GLY A 291 -19.28 -4.66 7.99
N ILE A 292 -18.30 -5.45 7.56
CA ILE A 292 -17.75 -6.56 8.34
C ILE A 292 -16.26 -6.36 8.53
N ARG A 293 -15.80 -6.47 9.79
CA ARG A 293 -14.40 -6.32 10.18
C ARG A 293 -13.94 -7.51 11.01
N PRO A 294 -12.65 -7.86 10.98
CA PRO A 294 -12.11 -8.89 11.84
C PRO A 294 -12.04 -8.38 13.28
N GLY A 295 -12.20 -9.29 14.24
CA GLY A 295 -12.00 -9.02 15.66
C GLY A 295 -11.44 -10.22 16.40
N SER A 296 -10.47 -10.00 17.29
CA SER A 296 -9.94 -11.04 18.17
C SER A 296 -10.00 -10.61 19.62
N SER A 297 -10.51 -11.49 20.49
CA SER A 297 -10.56 -11.29 21.94
C SER A 297 -9.17 -11.21 22.58
N ARG A 298 -8.15 -11.78 21.91
CA ARG A 298 -6.74 -11.74 22.32
C ARG A 298 -6.09 -10.37 22.10
N VAL A 299 -6.62 -9.59 21.15
CA VAL A 299 -6.13 -8.23 20.86
C VAL A 299 -6.79 -7.21 21.78
N GLY A 300 -8.05 -7.43 22.13
CA GLY A 300 -8.81 -6.58 23.03
C GLY A 300 -10.30 -6.91 23.00
N ALA A 301 -11.10 -6.13 23.72
CA ALA A 301 -12.55 -6.29 23.74
C ALA A 301 -13.15 -6.13 22.32
N LEU A 302 -14.02 -7.07 21.90
CA LEU A 302 -14.55 -7.11 20.53
C LEU A 302 -15.43 -5.90 20.18
N TYR A 303 -16.07 -5.28 21.18
CA TYR A 303 -16.89 -4.08 21.00
C TYR A 303 -16.08 -2.78 20.88
N LYS A 304 -14.73 -2.83 20.90
CA LYS A 304 -13.84 -1.68 20.73
C LYS A 304 -13.12 -1.72 19.39
N ALA A 305 -12.65 -0.57 18.91
CA ALA A 305 -11.73 -0.49 17.79
C ALA A 305 -10.48 -1.37 18.03
N GLN A 306 -10.05 -2.09 16.99
CA GLN A 306 -8.82 -2.90 17.02
C GLN A 306 -7.75 -2.28 16.11
N PRO A 307 -6.44 -2.46 16.40
CA PRO A 307 -5.37 -1.85 15.61
C PRO A 307 -5.42 -2.17 14.11
N LEU A 308 -5.74 -3.42 13.76
CA LEU A 308 -5.95 -3.87 12.38
C LEU A 308 -7.40 -4.33 12.22
N GLN A 309 -8.21 -3.52 11.56
CA GLN A 309 -9.64 -3.80 11.35
C GLN A 309 -10.10 -3.38 9.95
N PRO A 310 -9.49 -3.91 8.87
CA PRO A 310 -9.92 -3.59 7.52
C PRO A 310 -11.37 -3.99 7.31
N LYS A 311 -12.06 -3.24 6.45
CA LYS A 311 -13.40 -3.61 5.98
C LYS A 311 -13.27 -4.78 5.02
N LEU A 312 -13.70 -5.96 5.45
CA LEU A 312 -13.61 -7.22 4.69
C LEU A 312 -14.75 -7.39 3.69
N ALA A 313 -15.92 -6.83 4.03
CA ALA A 313 -17.10 -6.82 3.19
C ALA A 313 -17.99 -5.65 3.59
N GLU A 314 -18.90 -5.28 2.69
CA GLU A 314 -19.95 -4.30 2.91
C GLU A 314 -21.22 -4.73 2.18
N HIS A 315 -22.37 -4.52 2.81
CA HIS A 315 -23.68 -4.69 2.19
C HIS A 315 -24.53 -3.45 2.43
N VAL A 316 -25.23 -3.02 1.38
CA VAL A 316 -26.35 -2.10 1.50
C VAL A 316 -27.54 -2.88 2.06
N ILE A 317 -28.09 -2.42 3.18
CA ILE A 317 -29.16 -3.10 3.90
C ILE A 317 -30.51 -2.47 3.54
N THR A 318 -31.46 -3.32 3.18
CA THR A 318 -32.82 -2.95 2.79
C THR A 318 -33.62 -2.50 4.01
N ASP A 319 -34.41 -1.44 3.82
CA ASP A 319 -35.29 -0.90 4.83
C ASP A 319 -36.44 -1.86 5.14
N ASP A 320 -36.71 -2.07 6.43
CA ASP A 320 -37.91 -2.72 6.97
C ASP A 320 -38.17 -4.16 6.47
N ILE A 321 -37.21 -4.76 5.76
CA ILE A 321 -37.28 -6.13 5.23
C ILE A 321 -36.12 -6.94 5.81
N GLU A 322 -36.46 -7.97 6.58
CA GLU A 322 -35.50 -8.96 7.05
C GLU A 322 -35.09 -9.88 5.90
N GLN A 323 -33.81 -9.86 5.55
CA GLN A 323 -33.28 -10.75 4.52
C GLN A 323 -31.84 -11.17 4.80
N TRP A 324 -31.42 -12.25 4.15
CA TRP A 324 -30.06 -12.77 4.24
C TRP A 324 -29.12 -12.02 3.30
N TYR A 325 -28.04 -11.49 3.87
CA TYR A 325 -26.88 -10.98 3.13
C TYR A 325 -25.74 -11.99 3.26
N GLU A 326 -25.10 -12.33 2.15
CA GLU A 326 -24.01 -13.32 2.11
C GLU A 326 -22.73 -12.69 1.53
N CYS A 327 -21.61 -12.96 2.19
CA CYS A 327 -20.28 -12.64 1.69
C CYS A 327 -19.28 -13.76 2.02
N VAL A 328 -18.18 -13.80 1.29
CA VAL A 328 -17.01 -14.64 1.62
C VAL A 328 -15.89 -13.72 2.08
N ILE A 329 -15.45 -13.88 3.33
CA ILE A 329 -14.41 -13.03 3.93
C ILE A 329 -13.21 -13.89 4.41
N PRO A 330 -11.98 -13.35 4.36
CA PRO A 330 -10.85 -13.97 5.02
C PRO A 330 -10.92 -13.76 6.53
N LEU A 331 -10.74 -14.82 7.31
CA LEU A 331 -10.57 -14.76 8.77
C LEU A 331 -9.36 -15.59 9.18
N ASP A 332 -8.55 -15.01 10.06
CA ASP A 332 -7.42 -15.68 10.68
C ASP A 332 -7.86 -16.48 11.91
N LYS A 333 -7.12 -17.54 12.23
CA LYS A 333 -7.33 -18.33 13.44
C LYS A 333 -7.44 -17.43 14.66
N GLY A 334 -8.53 -17.60 15.40
CA GLY A 334 -8.82 -16.82 16.59
C GLY A 334 -9.54 -15.49 16.36
N TYR A 335 -9.86 -15.15 15.11
CA TYR A 335 -10.68 -13.99 14.77
C TYR A 335 -12.13 -14.39 14.50
N SER A 336 -13.06 -13.52 14.88
CA SER A 336 -14.48 -13.56 14.56
C SER A 336 -14.88 -12.32 13.76
N PRO A 337 -15.95 -12.39 12.94
CA PRO A 337 -16.49 -11.21 12.30
C PRO A 337 -17.15 -10.29 13.33
N ARG A 338 -16.98 -8.99 13.10
CA ARG A 338 -17.65 -7.90 13.81
C ARG A 338 -18.38 -7.05 12.78
N PHE A 339 -19.58 -6.61 13.12
CA PHE A 339 -20.46 -5.87 12.22
C PHE A 339 -20.44 -4.40 12.59
N THR A 340 -20.40 -3.53 11.58
CA THR A 340 -20.29 -2.08 11.75
C THR A 340 -21.33 -1.37 10.88
N PHE A 341 -21.82 -0.22 11.33
CA PHE A 341 -22.75 0.61 10.56
C PHE A 341 -21.98 1.74 9.89
N GLU A 342 -21.53 1.54 8.65
CA GLU A 342 -20.52 2.40 7.99
C GLU A 342 -20.93 3.86 7.88
N ASN A 343 -22.21 4.10 7.63
CA ASN A 343 -22.84 5.42 7.59
C ASN A 343 -23.83 5.61 8.75
N GLY A 344 -23.56 5.01 9.91
CA GLY A 344 -24.37 5.16 11.10
C GLY A 344 -24.32 6.56 11.70
N GLN A 345 -25.07 6.77 12.80
CA GLN A 345 -25.16 8.06 13.46
C GLN A 345 -23.82 8.54 14.03
N HIS A 346 -23.62 9.84 14.05
CA HIS A 346 -22.54 10.47 14.79
C HIS A 346 -23.00 10.87 16.20
N ASP A 347 -22.20 10.59 17.24
CA ASP A 347 -22.50 10.98 18.63
C ASP A 347 -23.84 10.41 19.14
N ILE A 348 -23.95 9.08 19.13
CA ILE A 348 -25.13 8.35 19.63
C ILE A 348 -25.34 8.55 21.13
N ARG A 349 -24.25 8.67 21.91
CA ARG A 349 -24.32 8.91 23.35
C ARG A 349 -25.10 10.19 23.67
N GLY A 350 -24.83 11.28 22.94
CA GLY A 350 -25.59 12.52 23.03
C GLY A 350 -26.96 12.45 22.36
N ALA A 351 -27.19 11.53 21.41
CA ALA A 351 -28.45 11.42 20.68
C ALA A 351 -29.62 11.04 21.59
N TYR A 352 -29.43 10.13 22.56
CA TYR A 352 -30.50 9.71 23.48
C TYR A 352 -31.18 10.91 24.17
N SER A 353 -30.39 11.75 24.84
CA SER A 353 -30.91 12.94 25.54
C SER A 353 -31.43 13.99 24.57
N ARG A 354 -30.74 14.23 23.44
CA ARG A 354 -31.16 15.22 22.43
C ARG A 354 -32.51 14.86 21.82
N ILE A 355 -32.69 13.60 21.41
CA ILE A 355 -33.95 13.10 20.84
C ILE A 355 -35.06 13.23 21.88
N TYR A 356 -34.83 12.74 23.10
CA TYR A 356 -35.84 12.81 24.15
C TYR A 356 -36.25 14.26 24.47
N GLN A 357 -35.31 15.19 24.53
CA GLN A 357 -35.59 16.60 24.85
C GLN A 357 -36.27 17.35 23.70
N LEU A 358 -35.81 17.15 22.46
CA LEU A 358 -36.31 17.88 21.28
C LEU A 358 -37.62 17.30 20.73
N HIS A 359 -37.91 16.03 21.03
CA HIS A 359 -39.04 15.28 20.44
C HIS A 359 -39.81 14.47 21.50
N LYS A 360 -39.93 15.00 22.72
CA LYS A 360 -40.61 14.35 23.86
C LYS A 360 -42.06 13.95 23.53
N ASP A 361 -42.72 14.75 22.72
CA ASP A 361 -44.08 14.57 22.22
C ASP A 361 -44.25 13.31 21.35
N THR A 362 -43.18 12.85 20.70
CA THR A 362 -43.21 11.63 19.87
C THR A 362 -43.29 10.33 20.69
N PHE A 363 -43.00 10.38 21.99
CA PHE A 363 -43.06 9.22 22.89
C PHE A 363 -44.46 9.01 23.52
N PRO A 364 -44.82 7.77 23.92
CA PRO A 364 -46.03 7.50 24.72
C PRO A 364 -46.09 8.36 25.99
N GLU A 365 -47.29 8.82 26.37
CA GLU A 365 -47.50 9.74 27.50
C GLU A 365 -46.87 9.24 28.81
N SER A 366 -46.96 7.93 29.08
CA SER A 366 -46.36 7.27 30.25
C SER A 366 -44.83 7.40 30.34
N LEU A 367 -44.15 7.76 29.24
CA LEU A 367 -42.70 7.89 29.17
C LEU A 367 -42.22 9.34 29.16
N ARG A 368 -43.13 10.31 28.99
CA ARG A 368 -42.81 11.74 28.78
C ARG A 368 -42.20 12.39 30.03
N ASP A 369 -42.55 11.99 31.24
CA ASP A 369 -42.09 12.68 32.46
C ASP A 369 -40.86 12.06 33.15
N ASN A 370 -40.17 11.17 32.46
CA ASN A 370 -38.94 10.56 32.95
C ASN A 370 -37.77 11.56 32.97
N LYS A 371 -37.28 11.89 34.18
CA LYS A 371 -36.13 12.80 34.38
C LYS A 371 -34.76 12.11 34.34
N GLY A 372 -34.71 10.79 34.51
CA GLY A 372 -33.45 10.05 34.59
C GLY A 372 -32.88 9.63 33.23
N ILE A 373 -31.57 9.82 33.05
CA ILE A 373 -30.84 9.50 31.81
C ILE A 373 -31.03 8.03 31.38
N VAL A 374 -31.09 7.10 32.34
CA VAL A 374 -31.27 5.67 32.07
C VAL A 374 -32.68 5.39 31.53
N GLN A 375 -33.71 6.01 32.10
CA GLN A 375 -35.10 5.85 31.67
C GLN A 375 -35.32 6.44 30.28
N GLN A 376 -34.74 7.62 30.01
CA GLN A 376 -34.76 8.26 28.70
C GLN A 376 -34.12 7.37 27.65
N ARG A 377 -32.93 6.82 27.93
CA ARG A 377 -32.25 5.87 27.03
C ARG A 377 -33.13 4.66 26.71
N ASN A 378 -33.74 4.04 27.72
CA ASN A 378 -34.62 2.88 27.51
C ASN A 378 -35.83 3.23 26.62
N ALA A 379 -36.46 4.39 26.85
CA ALA A 379 -37.58 4.86 26.04
C ALA A 379 -37.16 5.12 24.59
N VAL A 380 -36.02 5.79 24.38
CA VAL A 380 -35.49 6.08 23.04
C VAL A 380 -35.14 4.80 22.28
N LEU A 381 -34.52 3.81 22.93
CA LEU A 381 -34.19 2.54 22.28
C LEU A 381 -35.46 1.76 21.88
N ARG A 382 -36.44 1.65 22.78
CA ARG A 382 -37.63 0.83 22.54
C ARG A 382 -38.64 1.50 21.61
N ASP A 383 -38.91 2.78 21.84
CA ASP A 383 -40.05 3.50 21.25
C ASP A 383 -39.62 4.68 20.37
N GLY A 384 -38.33 5.05 20.40
CA GLY A 384 -37.84 6.26 19.77
C GLY A 384 -37.51 6.15 18.27
N CYS A 385 -37.80 5.06 17.58
CA CYS A 385 -37.58 4.99 16.11
C CYS A 385 -36.20 5.53 15.64
N MET A 386 -35.12 5.16 16.34
CA MET A 386 -33.78 5.61 15.98
C MET A 386 -33.23 4.85 14.77
N PRO A 387 -32.56 5.54 13.83
CA PRO A 387 -31.78 4.90 12.76
C PRO A 387 -30.90 3.76 13.28
N GLN A 388 -31.13 2.55 12.81
CA GLN A 388 -30.38 1.38 13.28
C GLN A 388 -30.32 0.29 12.22
N ILE A 389 -29.23 -0.49 12.24
CA ILE A 389 -29.19 -1.80 11.57
C ILE A 389 -29.44 -2.86 12.65
N ARG A 390 -30.48 -3.67 12.45
CA ARG A 390 -30.82 -4.79 13.33
C ARG A 390 -30.38 -6.08 12.66
N ILE A 391 -29.63 -6.89 13.40
CA ILE A 391 -29.16 -8.22 13.00
C ILE A 391 -29.86 -9.25 13.90
N GLN A 392 -30.61 -10.14 13.26
CA GLN A 392 -31.41 -11.17 13.89
C GLN A 392 -30.63 -12.47 14.02
N GLN A 393 -29.86 -12.83 12.97
CA GLN A 393 -29.09 -14.08 12.94
C GLN A 393 -27.78 -13.90 12.17
N VAL A 394 -26.78 -14.69 12.55
CA VAL A 394 -25.51 -14.80 11.83
C VAL A 394 -25.17 -16.27 11.65
N GLU A 395 -24.78 -16.66 10.46
CA GLU A 395 -24.21 -17.98 10.17
C GLU A 395 -22.79 -17.81 9.63
N ILE A 396 -21.87 -18.64 10.11
CA ILE A 396 -20.51 -18.72 9.60
C ILE A 396 -20.28 -20.15 9.11
N PHE A 397 -19.80 -20.29 7.88
CA PHE A 397 -19.46 -21.58 7.28
C PHE A 397 -18.04 -21.57 6.71
N GLY A 398 -17.19 -22.48 7.17
CA GLY A 398 -15.82 -22.62 6.68
C GLY A 398 -14.89 -23.39 7.63
N PRO A 399 -13.58 -23.44 7.36
CA PRO A 399 -12.89 -22.82 6.23
C PRO A 399 -13.30 -23.43 4.89
N LEU A 400 -13.42 -22.62 3.83
CA LEU A 400 -13.75 -23.08 2.49
C LEU A 400 -12.55 -23.80 1.81
N LYS A 401 -12.81 -24.78 0.94
CA LYS A 401 -11.75 -25.54 0.24
C LYS A 401 -10.85 -24.69 -0.66
N ASN A 402 -11.32 -23.51 -1.10
CA ASN A 402 -10.58 -22.57 -1.94
C ASN A 402 -9.79 -21.53 -1.13
N SER A 403 -9.67 -21.68 0.20
CA SER A 403 -8.91 -20.78 1.07
C SER A 403 -7.45 -20.63 0.62
N PRO A 404 -6.84 -19.42 0.70
CA PRO A 404 -5.47 -19.16 0.28
C PRO A 404 -4.46 -20.16 0.83
N GLN A 405 -4.51 -20.49 2.12
CA GLN A 405 -3.58 -21.42 2.77
C GLN A 405 -3.60 -22.83 2.14
N ILE A 406 -4.79 -23.28 1.70
CA ILE A 406 -4.95 -24.57 0.99
C ILE A 406 -4.34 -24.48 -0.42
N LYS A 407 -4.53 -23.36 -1.12
CA LYS A 407 -3.93 -23.10 -2.44
C LYS A 407 -2.41 -22.91 -2.36
N ASN A 408 -1.93 -22.21 -1.34
CA ASN A 408 -0.53 -21.92 -1.08
C ASN A 408 0.25 -23.19 -0.82
N TYR A 409 -0.31 -24.12 -0.05
CA TYR A 409 0.30 -25.44 0.13
C TYR A 409 0.59 -26.09 -1.22
N LYS A 410 -0.40 -26.18 -2.11
CA LYS A 410 -0.22 -26.76 -3.45
C LYS A 410 0.83 -26.01 -4.28
N ARG A 411 0.83 -24.68 -4.21
CA ARG A 411 1.75 -23.82 -4.97
C ARG A 411 3.20 -23.91 -4.48
N LEU A 412 3.41 -23.90 -3.17
CA LEU A 412 4.74 -23.90 -2.55
C LEU A 412 5.33 -25.32 -2.54
N VAL A 413 4.53 -26.34 -2.21
CA VAL A 413 4.99 -27.73 -2.12
C VAL A 413 4.96 -28.44 -3.47
N GLY A 414 4.13 -28.00 -4.43
CA GLY A 414 4.10 -28.56 -5.78
C GLY A 414 3.03 -29.60 -6.06
N GLY A 415 2.07 -29.79 -5.16
CA GLY A 415 1.04 -30.80 -5.29
C GLY A 415 0.11 -30.86 -4.08
N PRO A 416 -0.89 -31.76 -4.10
CA PRO A 416 -1.79 -31.96 -2.95
C PRO A 416 -1.09 -32.60 -1.75
N THR A 417 0.08 -33.22 -1.96
CA THR A 417 0.85 -33.94 -0.95
C THR A 417 2.31 -33.52 -0.99
N PHE A 418 2.93 -33.51 0.18
CA PHE A 418 4.36 -33.30 0.33
C PHE A 418 5.17 -34.48 -0.22
N ARG A 419 6.03 -34.23 -1.21
CA ARG A 419 6.94 -35.22 -1.81
C ARG A 419 8.38 -34.78 -1.60
N LYS A 420 9.17 -35.62 -0.93
CA LYS A 420 10.53 -35.27 -0.50
C LYS A 420 11.45 -35.04 -1.70
N GLU A 421 11.22 -35.77 -2.78
CA GLU A 421 12.02 -35.80 -3.99
C GLU A 421 11.94 -34.49 -4.78
N GLU A 422 10.83 -33.75 -4.63
CA GLU A 422 10.61 -32.48 -5.34
C GLU A 422 11.15 -31.25 -4.58
N LEU A 423 11.58 -31.41 -3.31
CA LEU A 423 11.84 -30.28 -2.43
C LEU A 423 13.00 -29.40 -2.87
N LEU A 424 14.08 -29.99 -3.38
CA LEU A 424 15.22 -29.22 -3.86
C LEU A 424 14.79 -28.32 -5.03
N HIS A 425 14.05 -28.86 -5.99
CA HIS A 425 13.48 -28.07 -7.09
C HIS A 425 12.51 -26.98 -6.57
N ARG A 426 11.73 -27.25 -5.51
CA ARG A 426 10.83 -26.23 -4.92
C ARG A 426 11.61 -25.12 -4.21
N ILE A 427 12.72 -25.46 -3.53
CA ILE A 427 13.66 -24.50 -2.96
C ILE A 427 14.23 -23.62 -4.08
N ASP A 428 14.66 -24.21 -5.20
CA ASP A 428 15.25 -23.50 -6.34
C ASP A 428 14.25 -22.52 -6.97
N SER A 429 13.02 -22.99 -7.19
CA SER A 429 11.93 -22.18 -7.73
C SER A 429 11.56 -21.03 -6.78
N PHE A 430 11.54 -21.30 -5.47
CA PHE A 430 11.27 -20.27 -4.47
C PHE A 430 12.41 -19.24 -4.40
N ALA A 431 13.67 -19.67 -4.37
CA ALA A 431 14.85 -18.80 -4.36
C ALA A 431 14.90 -17.91 -5.59
N THR A 432 14.67 -18.48 -6.79
CA THR A 432 14.57 -17.72 -8.05
C THR A 432 13.46 -16.68 -8.00
N ARG A 433 12.35 -17.01 -7.34
CA ARG A 433 11.26 -16.04 -7.16
C ARG A 433 11.61 -14.94 -6.17
N ALA A 434 12.18 -15.31 -5.04
CA ALA A 434 12.55 -14.42 -3.94
C ALA A 434 13.69 -13.46 -4.32
N PHE A 435 14.72 -13.94 -4.99
CA PHE A 435 15.85 -13.13 -5.44
C PHE A 435 15.56 -12.39 -6.75
N ARG A 436 14.37 -12.63 -7.34
CA ARG A 436 13.85 -11.90 -8.52
C ARG A 436 14.73 -12.04 -9.77
N ARG A 437 15.58 -13.06 -9.80
CA ARG A 437 16.48 -13.44 -10.90
C ARG A 437 16.76 -14.95 -10.88
N PRO A 438 17.26 -15.51 -12.00
CA PRO A 438 17.88 -16.84 -11.98
C PRO A 438 18.98 -16.92 -10.92
N VAL A 439 18.97 -18.01 -10.16
CA VAL A 439 19.93 -18.29 -9.08
C VAL A 439 20.91 -19.35 -9.58
N SER A 440 22.20 -19.10 -9.39
CA SER A 440 23.23 -20.05 -9.84
C SER A 440 23.26 -21.31 -8.97
N ALA A 441 23.79 -22.40 -9.51
CA ALA A 441 23.90 -23.66 -8.77
C ALA A 441 24.73 -23.51 -7.49
N ASP A 442 25.77 -22.69 -7.50
CA ASP A 442 26.61 -22.46 -6.32
C ASP A 442 25.86 -21.74 -5.20
N GLU A 443 25.00 -20.78 -5.55
CA GLU A 443 24.15 -20.10 -4.57
C GLU A 443 23.07 -21.04 -3.98
N LEU A 444 22.58 -22.00 -4.77
CA LEU A 444 21.59 -22.98 -4.32
C LEU A 444 22.20 -24.05 -3.40
N LYS A 445 23.49 -24.37 -3.57
CA LYS A 445 24.20 -25.36 -2.72
C LYS A 445 24.09 -25.02 -1.23
N GLU A 446 24.19 -23.74 -0.86
CA GLU A 446 24.08 -23.30 0.53
C GLU A 446 22.69 -23.63 1.13
N PHE A 447 21.62 -23.37 0.38
CA PHE A 447 20.25 -23.66 0.82
C PHE A 447 19.95 -25.16 0.83
N HIS A 448 20.49 -25.92 -0.12
CA HIS A 448 20.38 -27.38 -0.13
C HIS A 448 21.13 -28.00 1.05
N ALA A 449 22.32 -27.51 1.37
CA ALA A 449 23.09 -27.95 2.54
C ALA A 449 22.36 -27.63 3.85
N LEU A 450 21.73 -26.45 3.97
CA LEU A 450 20.88 -26.11 5.11
C LEU A 450 19.70 -27.10 5.25
N PHE A 451 18.99 -27.36 4.16
CA PHE A 451 17.88 -28.32 4.16
C PHE A 451 18.31 -29.72 4.62
N GLN A 452 19.45 -30.19 4.13
CA GLN A 452 20.03 -31.49 4.50
C GLN A 452 20.46 -31.52 5.97
N SER A 453 21.15 -30.47 6.44
CA SER A 453 21.60 -30.33 7.83
C SER A 453 20.43 -30.34 8.82
N GLN A 454 19.36 -29.58 8.54
CA GLN A 454 18.15 -29.59 9.39
C GLN A 454 17.49 -30.97 9.44
N SER A 455 17.44 -31.66 8.30
CA SER A 455 16.92 -33.03 8.24
C SER A 455 17.77 -34.02 9.07
N GLN A 456 19.10 -33.85 9.08
CA GLN A 456 20.02 -34.66 9.90
C GLN A 456 19.88 -34.34 11.41
N ALA A 457 19.55 -33.10 11.75
CA ALA A 457 19.27 -32.66 13.12
C ALA A 457 17.91 -33.15 13.68
N GLY A 458 17.23 -34.07 12.98
CA GLY A 458 15.99 -34.70 13.43
C GLY A 458 14.71 -33.91 13.11
N ARG A 459 14.80 -32.80 12.35
CA ARG A 459 13.62 -32.10 11.84
C ARG A 459 12.92 -32.96 10.79
N THR A 460 11.59 -32.91 10.76
CA THR A 460 10.84 -33.51 9.65
C THR A 460 11.22 -32.82 8.33
N PRO A 461 11.18 -33.50 7.17
CA PRO A 461 11.49 -32.87 5.88
C PRO A 461 10.66 -31.61 5.61
N PHE A 462 9.40 -31.55 6.06
CA PHE A 462 8.56 -30.37 5.88
C PHE A 462 8.99 -29.20 6.78
N GLN A 463 9.42 -29.47 8.02
CA GLN A 463 10.00 -28.43 8.88
C GLN A 463 11.32 -27.93 8.30
N ALA A 464 12.22 -28.82 7.88
CA ALA A 464 13.47 -28.44 7.24
C ALA A 464 13.24 -27.57 5.99
N TYR A 465 12.24 -27.92 5.16
CA TYR A 465 11.84 -27.11 4.01
C TYR A 465 11.38 -25.70 4.41
N LYS A 466 10.50 -25.58 5.42
CA LYS A 466 10.08 -24.26 5.95
C LYS A 466 11.26 -23.46 6.47
N ASP A 467 12.17 -24.09 7.20
CA ASP A 467 13.37 -23.45 7.75
C ASP A 467 14.28 -22.92 6.62
N THR A 468 14.41 -23.66 5.50
CA THR A 468 15.11 -23.19 4.30
C THR A 468 14.40 -22.00 3.65
N LEU A 469 13.06 -21.99 3.56
CA LEU A 469 12.32 -20.82 3.04
C LEU A 469 12.55 -19.58 3.90
N LYS A 470 12.54 -19.72 5.23
CA LYS A 470 12.84 -18.62 6.17
C LYS A 470 14.25 -18.07 5.94
N ALA A 471 15.24 -18.94 5.75
CA ALA A 471 16.61 -18.54 5.45
C ALA A 471 16.71 -17.76 4.12
N ILE A 472 15.99 -18.18 3.07
CA ILE A 472 15.92 -17.44 1.80
C ILE A 472 15.36 -16.04 2.01
N LEU A 473 14.28 -15.89 2.80
CA LEU A 473 13.65 -14.60 3.13
C LEU A 473 14.49 -13.72 4.07
N CYS A 474 15.55 -14.25 4.68
CA CYS A 474 16.51 -13.48 5.48
C CYS A 474 17.82 -13.21 4.72
N SER A 475 17.98 -13.75 3.52
CA SER A 475 19.22 -13.60 2.74
C SER A 475 19.38 -12.15 2.25
N PRO A 476 20.61 -11.60 2.23
CA PRO A 476 20.87 -10.31 1.60
C PRO A 476 20.37 -10.22 0.14
N LYS A 477 20.37 -11.34 -0.60
CA LYS A 477 19.88 -11.41 -1.98
C LYS A 477 18.37 -11.23 -2.10
N PHE A 478 17.64 -11.45 -1.01
CA PHE A 478 16.22 -11.16 -0.90
C PHE A 478 15.96 -9.78 -0.28
N LEU A 479 16.74 -9.39 0.73
CA LEU A 479 16.53 -8.12 1.43
C LEU A 479 16.95 -6.91 0.60
N TYR A 480 17.90 -7.06 -0.32
CA TYR A 480 18.42 -5.99 -1.15
C TYR A 480 18.06 -6.16 -2.62
N PHE A 481 17.89 -5.03 -3.29
CA PHE A 481 17.76 -4.95 -4.73
C PHE A 481 19.07 -5.40 -5.38
N ASN A 482 18.96 -6.04 -6.54
CA ASN A 482 20.14 -6.41 -7.30
C ASN A 482 20.88 -5.13 -7.75
N PRO A 483 22.16 -4.95 -7.36
CA PRO A 483 22.92 -3.79 -7.79
C PRO A 483 23.16 -3.76 -9.32
N GLY A 484 22.78 -4.83 -10.04
CA GLY A 484 22.98 -4.94 -11.48
C GLY A 484 24.45 -5.18 -11.78
N GLU A 485 25.04 -6.21 -11.16
CA GLU A 485 26.37 -6.66 -11.54
C GLU A 485 26.40 -6.91 -13.06
N PRO A 486 27.40 -6.38 -13.78
CA PRO A 486 27.46 -6.50 -15.22
C PRO A 486 27.57 -7.97 -15.61
N GLU A 487 26.85 -8.37 -16.65
CA GLU A 487 26.91 -9.73 -17.21
C GLU A 487 28.29 -10.09 -17.81
N THR A 488 29.25 -9.17 -17.83
CA THR A 488 30.60 -9.36 -18.37
C THR A 488 31.67 -8.57 -17.59
N GLU A 489 32.85 -9.16 -17.38
CA GLU A 489 34.04 -8.55 -16.77
C GLU A 489 34.68 -7.40 -17.59
N ASP A 490 34.09 -7.04 -18.73
CA ASP A 490 34.65 -6.05 -19.64
C ASP A 490 34.39 -4.62 -19.12
N LYS A 491 35.43 -4.06 -18.48
CA LYS A 491 35.45 -2.72 -17.86
C LYS A 491 35.25 -1.56 -18.86
N THR A 492 35.13 -1.84 -20.16
CA THR A 492 35.06 -0.83 -21.23
C THR A 492 33.65 -0.54 -21.75
N ARG A 493 32.65 -1.38 -21.47
CA ARG A 493 31.25 -1.12 -21.82
C ARG A 493 30.53 -0.41 -20.66
N GLU A 494 29.81 0.67 -20.99
CA GLU A 494 28.89 1.34 -20.04
C GLU A 494 28.10 0.29 -19.25
N LYS A 495 28.08 0.42 -17.91
CA LYS A 495 27.38 -0.48 -16.98
C LYS A 495 25.90 -0.57 -17.34
N ARG A 496 25.53 -1.54 -18.18
CA ARG A 496 24.13 -1.83 -18.50
C ARG A 496 23.51 -2.60 -17.33
N ILE A 497 22.41 -2.07 -16.81
CA ILE A 497 21.57 -2.74 -15.81
C ILE A 497 21.06 -4.06 -16.44
N SER A 498 21.16 -5.17 -15.71
CA SER A 498 20.68 -6.47 -16.19
C SER A 498 19.15 -6.46 -16.40
N GLN A 499 18.65 -7.36 -17.24
CA GLN A 499 17.21 -7.47 -17.52
C GLN A 499 16.38 -7.66 -16.25
N HIS A 500 16.86 -8.51 -15.34
CA HIS A 500 16.19 -8.78 -14.08
C HIS A 500 16.23 -7.59 -13.12
N ALA A 501 17.34 -6.85 -13.08
CA ALA A 501 17.42 -5.62 -12.28
C ALA A 501 16.48 -4.53 -12.83
N LEU A 502 16.27 -4.48 -14.15
CA LEU A 502 15.32 -3.55 -14.77
C LEU A 502 13.87 -3.95 -14.47
N ALA A 503 13.53 -5.23 -14.61
CA ALA A 503 12.22 -5.76 -14.21
C ALA A 503 11.92 -5.50 -12.74
N GLU A 504 12.89 -5.77 -11.85
CA GLU A 504 12.78 -5.49 -10.42
C GLU A 504 12.47 -4.01 -10.18
N ARG A 505 13.25 -3.09 -10.73
CA ARG A 505 13.05 -1.64 -10.55
C ARG A 505 11.67 -1.17 -11.01
N ILE A 506 11.19 -1.60 -12.18
CA ILE A 506 9.88 -1.21 -12.71
C ILE A 506 8.76 -1.74 -11.82
N SER A 507 8.87 -3.01 -11.41
CA SER A 507 7.85 -3.65 -10.57
C SER A 507 7.72 -2.97 -9.22
N TYR A 508 8.83 -2.71 -8.53
CA TYR A 508 8.79 -2.05 -7.23
C TYR A 508 8.39 -0.57 -7.33
N PHE A 509 8.80 0.12 -8.40
CA PHE A 509 8.38 1.49 -8.63
C PHE A 509 6.85 1.61 -8.80
N LEU A 510 6.23 0.71 -9.57
CA LEU A 510 4.80 0.79 -9.90
C LEU A 510 3.88 0.09 -8.89
N THR A 511 4.30 -1.06 -8.38
CA THR A 511 3.45 -1.95 -7.57
C THR A 511 3.96 -2.18 -6.15
N SER A 512 5.17 -1.70 -5.84
CA SER A 512 5.86 -1.98 -4.57
C SER A 512 5.96 -3.48 -4.25
N SER A 513 6.03 -4.32 -5.28
CA SER A 513 6.18 -5.77 -5.15
C SER A 513 7.03 -6.37 -6.27
N LEU A 514 7.29 -7.67 -6.16
CA LEU A 514 8.13 -8.45 -7.08
C LEU A 514 7.56 -8.52 -8.52
N PRO A 515 8.44 -8.61 -9.54
CA PRO A 515 8.01 -8.74 -10.93
C PRO A 515 7.04 -9.90 -11.12
N ASP A 516 5.90 -9.63 -11.74
CA ASP A 516 4.94 -10.67 -12.07
C ASP A 516 5.51 -11.68 -13.10
N VAL A 517 4.75 -12.74 -13.37
CA VAL A 517 5.23 -13.83 -14.24
C VAL A 517 5.58 -13.32 -15.64
N GLU A 518 4.77 -12.43 -16.20
CA GLU A 518 4.95 -11.88 -17.55
C GLU A 518 6.20 -10.99 -17.64
N LEU A 519 6.39 -10.07 -16.68
CA LEU A 519 7.56 -9.19 -16.65
C LEU A 519 8.86 -9.98 -16.43
N ARG A 520 8.80 -11.01 -15.58
CA ARG A 520 9.94 -11.90 -15.35
C ARG A 520 10.33 -12.69 -16.59
N GLN A 521 9.35 -13.24 -17.32
CA GLN A 521 9.59 -13.93 -18.59
C GLN A 521 10.16 -12.99 -19.65
N ALA A 522 9.70 -11.73 -19.69
CA ALA A 522 10.29 -10.73 -20.58
C ALA A 522 11.76 -10.45 -20.23
N ALA A 523 12.11 -10.43 -18.93
CA ALA A 523 13.49 -10.32 -18.48
C ALA A 523 14.34 -11.56 -18.84
N ASP A 524 13.83 -12.77 -18.58
CA ASP A 524 14.49 -14.04 -18.93
C ASP A 524 14.83 -14.11 -20.43
N GLN A 525 14.00 -13.50 -21.28
CA GLN A 525 14.13 -13.51 -22.74
C GLN A 525 14.92 -12.31 -23.30
N GLY A 526 15.46 -11.41 -22.47
CA GLY A 526 16.23 -10.26 -22.98
C GLY A 526 15.39 -9.16 -23.64
N ARG A 527 14.06 -9.13 -23.42
CA ARG A 527 13.13 -8.26 -24.15
C ARG A 527 12.99 -6.85 -23.56
N LEU A 528 13.59 -6.57 -22.41
CA LEU A 528 13.46 -5.27 -21.71
C LEU A 528 14.49 -4.22 -22.17
N ASN A 529 15.21 -4.49 -23.26
CA ASN A 529 16.25 -3.62 -23.81
C ASN A 529 15.75 -2.46 -24.68
N SER A 530 14.46 -2.39 -25.00
CA SER A 530 13.90 -1.35 -25.85
C SER A 530 12.91 -0.47 -25.09
N HIS A 531 12.95 0.83 -25.38
CA HIS A 531 12.01 1.81 -24.80
C HIS A 531 10.54 1.44 -25.08
N HIS A 532 10.26 0.89 -26.26
CA HIS A 532 8.92 0.42 -26.64
C HIS A 532 8.45 -0.74 -25.74
N ALA A 533 9.30 -1.76 -25.54
CA ALA A 533 8.96 -2.90 -24.68
C ALA A 533 8.76 -2.48 -23.22
N LEU A 534 9.62 -1.58 -22.71
CA LEU A 534 9.49 -1.05 -21.34
C LEU A 534 8.18 -0.29 -21.15
N ARG A 535 7.82 0.57 -22.10
CA ARG A 535 6.55 1.32 -22.06
C ARG A 535 5.35 0.38 -22.08
N ALA A 536 5.38 -0.68 -22.87
CA ALA A 536 4.30 -1.67 -22.92
C ALA A 536 4.11 -2.37 -21.57
N GLU A 537 5.19 -2.79 -20.91
CA GLU A 537 5.12 -3.39 -19.57
C GLU A 537 4.63 -2.41 -18.50
N VAL A 538 5.07 -1.14 -18.55
CA VAL A 538 4.59 -0.09 -17.63
C VAL A 538 3.09 0.12 -17.76
N VAL A 539 2.58 0.25 -19.00
CA VAL A 539 1.13 0.42 -19.25
C VAL A 539 0.36 -0.81 -18.76
N ARG A 540 0.87 -2.01 -19.01
CA ARG A 540 0.24 -3.26 -18.55
C ARG A 540 0.14 -3.32 -17.02
N LEU A 541 1.21 -2.94 -16.32
CA LEU A 541 1.24 -2.93 -14.85
C LEU A 541 0.33 -1.86 -14.26
N LEU A 542 0.27 -0.66 -14.86
CA LEU A 542 -0.64 0.41 -14.43
C LEU A 542 -2.11 0.11 -14.72
N GLY A 543 -2.40 -0.68 -15.76
CA GLY A 543 -3.74 -1.11 -16.11
C GLY A 543 -4.33 -2.21 -15.23
N ARG A 544 -3.54 -2.76 -14.29
CA ARG A 544 -4.05 -3.69 -13.29
C ARG A 544 -4.63 -2.93 -12.11
N GLU A 545 -5.83 -3.31 -11.68
CA GLU A 545 -6.30 -2.94 -10.35
C GLU A 545 -5.34 -3.52 -9.31
N ALA A 546 -4.98 -2.73 -8.29
CA ALA A 546 -4.13 -3.19 -7.20
C ALA A 546 -4.82 -4.37 -6.49
N SER A 547 -4.24 -5.58 -6.66
CA SER A 547 -4.74 -6.83 -6.08
C SER A 547 -4.72 -6.89 -4.56
#